data_AF-A0AAE6ELR3-F1
#
_entry.id   AF-A0AAE6ELR3-F1
#
_cell.length_a   1.000
_cell.length_b   1.000
_cell.length_c   1.000
_cell.angle_alpha   90.00
_cell.angle_beta   90.00
_cell.angle_gamma   90.00
#
_symmetry.space_group_name_H-M   'P 1'
#
loop_
_entity.id
_entity.type
_entity.pdbx_description
1 polymer ?
#
loop_
_entity_poly.entity_id
_entity_poly.type
_entity_poly.pdbx_seq_one_letter_code
_entity_poly.pdbx_strand_id
1 'polypeptide(L)' 'MHIQTSNDNELTQAIADAILRVGEGCTKADLRAWFTTDEIRRCDEAAIARTHDMLVQDARVAA' A
#
# COMPACT_ATOMS: atom_id res chain seq x y z
N MET A 1 -7.55 -5.00 10.49
CA MET A 1 -7.73 -3.70 11.18
C MET A 1 -8.62 -2.90 10.27
N HIS A 2 -9.91 -2.73 10.57
CA HIS A 2 -10.79 -1.94 9.71
C HIS A 2 -10.43 -0.47 9.88
N ILE A 3 -9.67 0.06 8.93
CA ILE A 3 -9.32 1.46 8.89
C ILE A 3 -10.55 2.19 8.33
N GLN A 4 -11.51 2.55 9.19
CA GLN A 4 -12.59 3.49 8.85
C GLN A 4 -12.02 4.91 8.70
N THR A 5 -11.03 5.11 7.83
CA THR A 5 -10.56 6.45 7.48
C THR A 5 -11.37 6.89 6.28
N SER A 6 -12.15 7.97 6.43
CA SER A 6 -12.79 8.68 5.31
C SER A 6 -11.79 9.35 4.36
N ASN A 7 -10.49 9.18 4.62
CA ASN A 7 -9.41 9.84 3.90
C ASN A 7 -8.67 8.81 3.06
N ASP A 8 -8.96 8.80 1.75
CA ASP A 8 -8.33 7.91 0.76
C ASP A 8 -6.79 7.97 0.82
N ASN A 9 -6.24 9.09 1.31
CA ASN A 9 -4.80 9.28 1.47
C ASN A 9 -4.18 8.42 2.60
N GLU A 10 -4.87 8.27 3.74
CA GLU A 10 -4.41 7.41 4.84
C GLU A 10 -4.52 5.93 4.47
N LEU A 11 -5.61 5.56 3.80
CA LEU A 11 -5.80 4.21 3.29
C LEU A 11 -4.72 3.83 2.26
N THR A 12 -4.42 4.74 1.33
CA THR A 12 -3.34 4.56 0.35
C THR A 12 -1.99 4.35 1.03
N GLN A 13 -1.70 5.12 2.09
CA GLN A 13 -0.44 4.99 2.82
C GLN A 13 -0.37 3.68 3.63
N ALA A 14 -1.47 3.26 4.25
CA ALA A 14 -1.54 1.99 4.97
C ALA A 14 -1.35 0.79 4.02
N ILE A 15 -1.94 0.83 2.82
CA ILE A 15 -1.74 -0.21 1.80
C ILE A 15 -0.30 -0.21 1.32
N ALA A 16 0.30 0.95 1.03
CA ALA A 16 1.69 1.04 0.62
C ALA A 16 2.65 0.50 1.68
N ASP A 17 2.43 0.82 2.96
CA ASP A 17 3.21 0.27 4.08
C ASP A 17 3.06 -1.25 4.20
N ALA A 18 1.84 -1.77 4.01
CA ALA A 18 1.60 -3.21 3.99
C ALA A 18 2.32 -3.90 2.82
N ILE A 19 2.35 -3.29 1.64
CA ILE A 19 3.11 -3.80 0.49
C ILE A 19 4.60 -3.83 0.81
N LEU A 20 5.15 -2.75 1.36
CA LEU A 20 6.57 -2.68 1.76
C LEU A 20 6.91 -3.70 2.85
N ARG A 21 6.01 -3.91 3.82
CA ARG A 21 6.18 -4.86 4.91
C ARG A 21 6.15 -6.32 4.44
N VAL A 22 5.32 -6.64 3.44
CA VAL A 22 5.30 -7.97 2.81
C VAL A 22 6.54 -8.16 1.92
N GLY A 23 6.99 -7.10 1.25
CA GLY A 23 8.15 -7.11 0.37
C GLY A 23 7.82 -7.53 -1.06
N GLU A 24 8.85 -7.85 -1.82
CA GLU A 24 8.75 -8.24 -3.22
C GLU A 24 7.86 -9.49 -3.36
N GLY A 25 6.71 -9.34 -4.03
CA GLY A 25 5.70 -10.40 -4.16
C GLY A 25 4.40 -10.17 -3.40
N CYS A 26 4.22 -9.03 -2.74
CA CYS A 26 2.93 -8.67 -2.14
C CYS A 26 1.79 -8.76 -3.17
N THR A 27 0.80 -9.59 -2.89
CA THR A 27 -0.37 -9.74 -3.74
C THR A 27 -1.61 -9.10 -3.09
N LYS A 28 -2.64 -8.87 -3.91
CA LYS A 28 -3.96 -8.44 -3.39
C LYS A 28 -4.55 -9.44 -2.39
N ALA A 29 -4.15 -10.71 -2.45
CA ALA A 29 -4.59 -11.72 -1.48
C ALA A 29 -4.00 -11.48 -0.09
N ASP A 30 -2.74 -11.07 -0.02
CA ASP A 30 -2.06 -10.69 1.22
C ASP A 30 -2.69 -9.43 1.82
N LEU A 31 -2.94 -8.42 0.97
CA LEU A 31 -3.63 -7.20 1.38
C LEU A 31 -5.05 -7.46 1.88
N ARG A 32 -5.73 -8.49 1.35
CA ARG A 32 -7.08 -8.89 1.78
C ARG A 32 -7.15 -9.39 3.22
N ALA A 33 -6.02 -9.75 3.84
CA ALA A 33 -5.96 -10.10 5.26
C ALA A 33 -6.14 -8.87 6.17
N TRP A 34 -5.83 -7.67 5.65
CA TRP A 34 -5.85 -6.43 6.42
C TRP A 34 -6.90 -5.43 5.94
N PHE A 35 -7.19 -5.41 4.63
CA PHE A 35 -8.07 -4.48 3.95
C PHE A 35 -9.21 -5.21 3.23
N THR A 36 -10.32 -4.50 3.02
CA THR A 36 -11.42 -5.00 2.19
C THR A 36 -11.12 -4.85 0.71
N THR A 37 -11.83 -5.65 -0.10
CA THR A 37 -11.70 -5.60 -1.57
C THR A 37 -12.05 -4.22 -2.13
N ASP A 38 -12.99 -3.52 -1.51
CA ASP A 38 -13.46 -2.20 -1.96
C ASP A 38 -12.39 -1.13 -1.69
N GLU A 39 -11.81 -1.14 -0.50
CA GLU A 39 -10.68 -0.30 -0.10
C GLU A 39 -9.46 -0.51 -0.99
N ILE A 40 -9.08 -1.77 -1.22
CA ILE A 40 -7.97 -2.11 -2.11
C ILE A 40 -8.27 -1.61 -3.51
N ARG A 41 -9.48 -1.84 -4.05
CA ARG A 41 -9.82 -1.43 -5.42
C ARG A 41 -9.86 0.09 -5.59
N ARG A 42 -10.29 0.81 -4.57
CA ARG A 42 -10.39 2.28 -4.59
C ARG A 42 -9.03 2.96 -4.54
N CYS A 43 -8.07 2.37 -3.83
CA CYS A 43 -6.73 2.92 -3.64
C CYS A 43 -5.62 2.15 -4.37
N ASP A 44 -5.93 1.10 -5.14
CA ASP A 44 -4.97 0.14 -5.71
C ASP A 44 -3.85 0.84 -6.49
N GLU A 45 -4.27 1.65 -7.46
CA GLU A 45 -3.35 2.31 -8.39
C GLU A 45 -2.51 3.37 -7.68
N ALA A 46 -3.14 4.14 -6.78
CA ALA A 46 -2.46 5.14 -5.97
C ALA A 46 -1.48 4.50 -4.97
N ALA A 47 -1.83 3.36 -4.37
CA ALA A 47 -1.01 2.66 -3.39
C ALA A 47 0.20 2.01 -4.05
N ILE A 48 0.01 1.38 -5.23
CA ILE A 48 1.11 0.82 -6.02
C ILE A 48 2.07 1.92 -6.47
N ALA A 49 1.55 3.04 -7.01
CA ALA A 49 2.38 4.17 -7.42
C ALA A 49 3.20 4.74 -6.25
N ARG A 50 2.57 4.90 -5.07
CA ARG A 50 3.23 5.40 -3.87
C ARG A 50 4.27 4.42 -3.32
N THR A 51 3.98 3.12 -3.36
CA THR A 51 4.95 2.07 -2.98
C THR A 51 6.18 2.15 -3.87
N HIS A 52 5.99 2.25 -5.20
CA HIS A 52 7.09 2.36 -6.14
C HIS A 52 7.91 3.64 -5.92
N ASP A 53 7.24 4.77 -5.66
CA ASP A 53 7.91 6.03 -5.32
C ASP A 53 8.74 5.90 -4.03
N MET A 54 8.20 5.27 -2.99
CA MET A 54 8.92 5.00 -1.74
C MET A 54 10.13 4.09 -1.96
N LEU A 55 10.00 3.01 -2.74
CA LEU A 55 11.12 2.12 -3.09
C LEU A 55 12.22 2.85 -3.87
N VAL A 56 11.83 3.71 -4.82
CA VAL A 56 12.78 4.53 -5.59
C VAL A 56 13.49 5.56 -4.70
N GLN A 57 12.76 6.17 -3.76
CA GLN A 57 13.35 7.08 -2.78
C GLN A 57 14.32 6.34 -1.85
N ASP A 58 13.93 5.18 -1.33
CA ASP A 58 14.78 4.37 -0.45
C ASP A 58 16.05 3.90 -1.17
N ALA A 59 15.92 3.44 -2.42
CA ALA A 59 17.05 3.10 -3.29
C ALA A 59 17.96 4.32 -3.59
N ARG A 60 17.38 5.53 -3.65
CA ARG A 60 18.14 6.78 -3.82
C ARG A 60 18.89 7.20 -2.56
N VAL A 61 18.34 6.93 -1.38
CA VAL A 61 18.98 7.23 -0.10
C VAL A 61 20.10 6.23 0.20
N ALA A 62 19.97 5.00 -0.31
CA ALA A 62 20.96 3.95 -0.15
C ALA A 62 22.17 4.01 -1.12
N ALA A 63 22.18 4.95 -2.09
CA ALA A 63 23.20 5.12 -3.13
C ALA A 63 24.13 6.31 -2.85
#